data_AF-A0A7G8E2J8-F1
#
_entry.id   AF-A0A7G8E2J8-F1
#
_cell.length_a   1.000
_cell.length_b   1.000
_cell.length_c   1.000
_cell.angle_alpha   90.00
_cell.angle_beta   90.00
_cell.angle_gamma   90.00
#
_symmetry.space_group_name_H-M   'P 1'
#
loop_
_entity.id
_entity.type
_entity.pdbx_description
1 polymer ?
#
loop_
_entity_poly.entity_id
_entity_poly.type
_entity_poly.pdbx_seq_one_letter_code
_entity_poly.pdbx_strand_id
1 'polypeptide(L)'
;MFYLAFWQRRSTATVVEARNRQQARARAKARQKQGYGELVSLQQARPEDAALIRRGAWVRRRRDGSSPQFGSRAARQRARRQRSRYRSWL
;
A
#
# COMPACT_ATOMS: atom_id res chain seq x y z
N MET A 1 -7.47 8.67 11.35
CA MET A 1 -7.49 8.03 10.01
C MET A 1 -6.07 7.63 9.63
N PHE A 2 -5.88 6.62 8.78
CA PHE A 2 -4.54 6.25 8.31
C PHE A 2 -4.27 6.84 6.94
N TYR A 3 -3.03 7.27 6.73
CA TYR A 3 -2.51 7.74 5.45
C TYR A 3 -1.27 6.94 5.07
N LEU A 4 -1.12 6.74 3.76
CA LEU A 4 -0.02 6.06 3.11
C LEU A 4 0.83 7.10 2.39
N ALA A 5 2.05 7.31 2.89
CA ALA A 5 3.03 8.22 2.31
C ALA A 5 4.00 7.45 1.40
N PHE A 6 4.03 7.83 0.12
CA PHE A 6 4.88 7.22 -0.90
C PHE A 6 6.08 8.11 -1.21
N TRP A 7 7.26 7.53 -1.14
CA TRP A 7 8.52 8.23 -1.36
C TRP A 7 9.15 7.87 -2.70
N GLN A 8 9.95 8.77 -3.25
CA GLN A 8 10.57 8.62 -4.56
C GLN A 8 11.50 7.41 -4.66
N ARG A 9 12.31 7.16 -3.62
CA ARG A 9 13.31 6.09 -3.61
C ARG A 9 12.88 4.89 -2.75
N ARG A 10 11.59 4.81 -2.40
CA ARG A 10 11.04 3.72 -1.60
C ARG A 10 9.86 3.05 -2.31
N SER A 11 9.89 1.72 -2.36
CA SER A 11 8.82 0.88 -2.93
C SER A 11 7.65 0.65 -1.98
N THR A 12 7.84 0.92 -0.68
CA THR A 12 6.85 0.71 0.38
C THR A 12 6.35 2.04 0.94
N ALA A 13 5.04 2.11 1.17
CA ALA A 13 4.41 3.25 1.82
C ALA A 13 4.78 3.32 3.30
N THR A 14 4.94 4.54 3.82
CA THR A 14 4.99 4.80 5.27
C THR A 14 3.58 5.06 5.77
N VAL A 15 3.16 4.30 6.78
CA VAL A 15 1.84 4.47 7.41
C VAL A 15 1.93 5.55 8.49
N VAL A 16 1.04 6.53 8.42
CA VAL A 16 0.89 7.57 9.44
C VAL A 16 -0.57 7.73 9.82
N GLU A 17 -0.83 7.84 11.12
CA GLU A 17 -2.15 8.21 11.61
C GLU A 17 -2.28 9.72 11.67
N ALA A 18 -3.37 10.27 11.14
CA ALA A 18 -3.69 11.70 11.18
C ALA A 18 -5.20 11.95 11.08
N ARG A 19 -5.61 13.17 11.42
CA ARG A 19 -6.99 13.68 11.29
C ARG A 19 -7.26 14.30 9.92
N ASN A 20 -6.23 14.83 9.25
CA ASN A 20 -6.33 15.44 7.94
C ASN A 20 -5.04 15.26 7.11
N ARG A 21 -5.08 15.62 5.82
CA ARG A 21 -3.94 15.47 4.91
C ARG A 21 -2.73 16.32 5.30
N GLN A 22 -2.93 17.52 5.84
CA GLN A 22 -1.83 18.41 6.22
C GLN A 22 -1.04 17.84 7.40
N GLN A 23 -1.75 17.36 8.42
CA GLN A 23 -1.15 16.67 9.56
C GLN A 23 -0.48 15.36 9.13
N ALA A 24 -1.09 14.60 8.21
CA ALA A 24 -0.46 13.41 7.64
C ALA A 24 0.84 13.74 6.91
N ARG A 25 0.89 14.83 6.14
CA ARG A 25 2.11 15.29 5.45
C ARG A 25 3.20 15.68 6.46
N ALA A 26 2.86 16.44 7.48
CA ALA A 26 3.80 16.82 8.54
C ALA A 26 4.38 15.58 9.25
N ARG A 27 3.50 14.65 9.66
CA ARG A 27 3.91 13.38 10.29
C ARG A 27 4.73 12.48 9.38
N ALA A 28 4.40 12.44 8.08
CA ALA A 28 5.16 11.69 7.09
C ALA A 28 6.57 12.27 6.94
N LYS A 29 6.71 13.60 6.83
CA LYS A 29 8.01 14.29 6.80
C LYS A 29 8.83 14.02 8.05
N ALA A 30 8.21 14.08 9.23
CA ALA A 30 8.89 13.76 10.49
C ALA A 30 9.42 12.31 10.56
N ARG A 31 8.84 11.39 9.79
CA ARG A 31 9.29 9.98 9.69
C ARG A 31 10.17 9.71 8.47
N GLN A 32 10.51 10.73 7.69
CA GLN A 32 11.38 10.58 6.53
C GLN A 32 12.78 10.19 7.01
N LYS A 33 13.31 9.10 6.45
CA LYS A 33 14.70 8.72 6.68
C LYS A 33 15.58 9.15 5.52
N GLN A 34 16.87 9.28 5.79
CA GLN A 34 17.87 9.50 4.75
C GLN A 34 17.73 8.42 3.66
N GLY A 35 17.77 8.84 2.40
CA GLY A 35 17.63 7.95 1.25
C GLY A 35 16.20 7.68 0.79
N TYR A 36 15.15 8.14 1.49
CA TYR A 36 13.76 7.97 1.01
C TYR A 36 13.45 8.84 -0.23
N GLY A 37 14.19 9.94 -0.42
CA GLY A 37 13.91 10.95 -1.44
C GLY A 37 12.66 11.76 -1.08
N GLU A 38 12.05 12.40 -2.08
CA GLU A 38 10.91 13.28 -1.86
C GLU A 38 9.58 12.52 -1.66
N LEU A 39 8.63 13.18 -1.01
CA LEU A 39 7.26 12.68 -0.86
C LEU A 39 6.51 12.87 -2.18
N VAL A 40 6.27 11.77 -2.89
CA VAL A 40 5.63 11.77 -4.22
C VAL A 40 4.11 11.76 -4.11
N SER A 41 3.56 10.99 -3.17
CA SER A 41 2.11 10.88 -3.01
C SER A 41 1.72 10.64 -1.56
N LEU A 42 0.56 11.16 -1.18
CA LEU A 42 -0.04 10.96 0.12
C LEU A 42 -1.51 10.57 -0.09
N GLN A 43 -1.83 9.31 0.21
CA GLN A 43 -3.15 8.75 0.00
C GLN A 43 -3.80 8.40 1.34
N GLN A 44 -5.10 8.61 1.47
CA GLN A 44 -5.82 8.07 2.61
C GLN A 44 -5.96 6.56 2.45
N ALA A 45 -5.70 5.80 3.52
CA ALA A 45 -5.91 4.37 3.52
C ALA A 45 -7.40 4.06 3.33
N ARG A 46 -7.71 3.04 2.52
CA ARG A 46 -9.08 2.55 2.38
C ARG A 46 -9.55 1.92 3.69
N PRO A 47 -10.86 1.82 3.96
CA PRO A 47 -11.37 1.22 5.18
C PRO A 47 -10.83 -0.20 5.46
N GLU A 48 -10.63 -1.01 4.41
CA GLU A 48 -10.11 -2.37 4.54
C GLU A 48 -8.64 -2.35 4.98
N ASP A 49 -7.83 -1.49 4.38
CA ASP A 49 -6.43 -1.30 4.76
C ASP A 49 -6.31 -0.73 6.18
N ALA A 50 -7.18 0.21 6.54
CA ALA A 50 -7.23 0.79 7.88
C ALA A 50 -7.53 -0.27 8.94
N ALA A 51 -8.45 -1.20 8.66
CA ALA A 51 -8.75 -2.31 9.56
C ALA A 51 -7.54 -3.24 9.75
N LEU A 52 -6.79 -3.51 8.68
CA LEU A 52 -5.55 -4.30 8.75
C LEU A 52 -4.46 -3.57 9.55
N ILE A 53 -4.26 -2.27 9.31
CA ILE A 53 -3.29 -1.45 10.02
C ILE A 53 -3.59 -1.43 11.52
N ARG A 54 -4.86 -1.29 11.93
CA ARG A 54 -5.25 -1.33 13.36
C ARG A 54 -4.89 -2.66 14.03
N ARG A 55 -4.91 -3.75 13.29
CA ARG A 55 -4.51 -5.09 13.77
C ARG A 55 -3.00 -5.30 13.77
N GLY A 56 -2.21 -4.28 13.43
CA GLY A 56 -0.75 -4.39 13.29
C GLY A 56 -0.30 -5.11 12.02
N ALA A 57 -1.22 -5.41 11.09
CA ALA A 57 -0.88 -6.10 9.86
C ALA A 57 -0.17 -5.15 8.87
N TRP A 58 0.90 -5.65 8.25
CA TRP A 58 1.64 -4.92 7.24
C TRP A 58 0.80 -4.77 5.96
N VAL A 59 0.37 -3.55 5.66
CA VAL A 59 -0.27 -3.23 4.38
C VAL A 59 0.80 -2.77 3.41
N ARG A 60 1.09 -3.61 2.42
CA ARG A 60 1.91 -3.20 1.28
C ARG A 60 0.98 -2.55 0.24
N ARG A 61 1.30 -1.34 -0.23
CA ARG A 61 0.70 -0.71 -1.41
C ARG A 61 1.80 -0.22 -2.32
N ARG A 62 1.59 -0.32 -3.62
CA ARG A 62 2.43 0.26 -4.67
C ARG A 62 2.04 1.73 -4.87
N ARG A 63 2.96 2.48 -5.50
CA ARG A 63 2.85 3.93 -5.74
C ARG A 63 1.63 4.30 -6.59
N ASP A 64 1.23 3.42 -7.51
CA ASP A 64 0.01 3.52 -8.33
C ASP A 64 -1.29 3.26 -7.53
N GLY A 65 -1.18 3.02 -6.22
CA GLY A 65 -2.31 2.69 -5.36
C GLY A 65 -2.74 1.22 -5.42
N SER A 66 -2.08 0.37 -6.22
CA SER A 66 -2.38 -1.06 -6.30
C SER A 66 -1.80 -1.83 -5.09
N SER A 67 -2.50 -2.87 -4.61
CA SER A 67 -1.92 -3.79 -3.62
C SER A 67 -0.94 -4.75 -4.32
N PRO A 68 0.27 -4.99 -3.77
CA PRO A 68 1.19 -5.94 -4.34
C PRO A 68 0.63 -7.35 -4.15
N GLN A 69 0.14 -7.91 -5.26
CA GLN A 69 -0.13 -9.31 -5.61
C GLN A 69 -0.77 -10.27 -4.59
N PHE A 70 -1.23 -9.81 -3.42
CA PHE A 70 -2.43 -10.39 -2.83
C PHE A 70 -3.60 -9.68 -3.47
N GLY A 71 -3.85 -10.00 -4.74
CA GLY A 71 -5.04 -9.52 -5.42
C GLY A 71 -6.28 -9.77 -4.55
N SER A 72 -7.34 -8.99 -4.77
CA SER A 72 -8.66 -9.29 -4.22
C SER A 72 -8.96 -10.79 -4.36
N ARG A 73 -9.83 -11.37 -3.52
CA ARG A 73 -10.16 -12.81 -3.60
C ARG A 73 -10.46 -13.23 -5.05
N ALA A 74 -11.17 -12.37 -5.79
CA ALA A 74 -11.44 -12.51 -7.22
C ALA A 74 -10.16 -12.51 -8.10
N ALA A 75 -9.23 -11.58 -7.90
CA ALA A 75 -7.97 -11.55 -8.63
C ALA A 75 -7.08 -12.77 -8.33
N ARG A 76 -7.04 -13.24 -7.07
CA ARG A 76 -6.37 -14.51 -6.72
C ARG A 76 -7.02 -15.71 -7.40
N GLN A 77 -8.35 -15.75 -7.46
CA GLN A 77 -9.09 -16.82 -8.14
C GLN A 77 -8.88 -16.79 -9.66
N ARG A 78 -8.84 -15.60 -10.28
CA ARG A 78 -8.50 -15.44 -11.70
C ARG A 78 -7.09 -15.90 -12.02
N ALA A 79 -6.10 -15.49 -11.22
CA ALA A 79 -4.71 -15.94 -11.38
C ALA A 79 -4.58 -17.47 -11.23
N ARG A 80 -5.32 -18.07 -10.29
CA ARG A 80 -5.38 -19.54 -10.13
C ARG A 80 -5.98 -20.22 -11.36
N ARG A 81 -7.11 -19.72 -11.87
CA ARG A 81 -7.76 -20.23 -13.10
C ARG A 81 -6.83 -20.12 -14.31
N GLN A 82 -6.12 -19.02 -14.48
CA GLN A 82 -5.12 -18.87 -15.55
C GLN A 82 -4.03 -19.93 -15.45
N ARG A 83 -3.41 -20.10 -14.27
CA ARG A 83 -2.38 -21.14 -14.07
C ARG A 83 -2.88 -22.56 -14.34
N SER A 84 -4.11 -22.88 -13.93
CA SER A 84 -4.71 -24.19 -14.22
C SER A 84 -4.94 -24.42 -15.72
N ARG A 85 -5.34 -23.38 -16.48
CA ARG A 85 -5.50 -23.48 -17.94
C ARG A 85 -4.16 -23.67 -18.67
N TYR A 86 -3.10 -23.02 -18.22
CA TYR A 86 -1.77 -23.22 -18.80
C TYR A 86 -1.18 -24.60 -18.48
N ARG A 87 -1.63 -25.25 -17.40
CA ARG A 87 -1.15 -26.58 -16.99
C ARG A 87 -1.72 -27.74 -17.81
N SER A 88 -2.76 -27.51 -18.62
CA SER A 88 -3.28 -28.50 -19.58
C SER A 88 -2.59 -28.42 -20.95
N TRP A 89 -1.62 -27.52 -21.11
CA TRP A 89 -0.83 -27.29 -22.32
C TRP A 89 0.66 -27.67 -22.15
N LEU A 90 1.01 -28.21 -20.98
CA LEU A 90 2.28 -28.86 -20.64
C LEU A 90 1.99 -30.32 -20.33
#